data_AF-A0A8I0K886-F1
#
_entry.id   AF-A0A8I0K886-F1
#
_cell.length_a   1.000
_cell.length_b   1.000
_cell.length_c   1.000
_cell.angle_alpha   90.00
_cell.angle_beta   90.00
_cell.angle_gamma   90.00
#
_symmetry.space_group_name_H-M   'P 1'
#
loop_
_entity.id
_entity.type
_entity.pdbx_description
1 polymer ?
#
loop_
_entity_poly.entity_id
_entity_poly.type
_entity_poly.pdbx_seq_one_letter_code
_entity_poly.pdbx_strand_id
1 'polypeptide(L)'
;EGCAEGDCGACTVVIGELVNDNLQLRSVNACIQFLPTLDGKALFTVEDLHSLLPVPDGTLHPVQQAMVDMHGSQCGFCTPGFIMSLWSMYENEQHSPSKDKISDYLSGNLCRCTGYRPILDAAQKAYDYPRVVLERQKVIDVLKEIKALPALHLNDQKQQFFAPKTLQDFATLRLQLPQARIVAGSTDVGLWVTKQGRNLGDMLYIGQVEELKKIVVTDHALTIGANVSLS
;
A
#
# COMPACT_ATOMS: atom_id res chain seq x y z
N GLU A 1 -3.64 3.81 15.81
CA GLU A 1 -4.60 4.50 14.91
C GLU A 1 -4.54 6.00 15.16
N GLY A 2 -4.38 6.82 14.12
CA GLY A 2 -4.23 8.29 14.25
C GLY A 2 -5.51 9.06 13.91
N CYS A 3 -5.87 9.09 12.62
CA CYS A 3 -7.04 9.85 12.11
C CYS A 3 -8.20 8.97 11.61
N ALA A 4 -7.93 7.73 11.19
CA ALA A 4 -8.90 6.83 10.56
C ALA A 4 -9.59 7.36 9.27
N GLU A 5 -8.93 8.26 8.53
CA GLU A 5 -9.43 8.81 7.25
C GLU A 5 -8.38 8.92 6.14
N GLY A 6 -7.18 8.37 6.34
CA GLY A 6 -6.09 8.42 5.36
C GLY A 6 -5.17 9.64 5.45
N ASP A 7 -5.55 10.68 6.18
CA ASP A 7 -4.82 11.97 6.14
C ASP A 7 -3.47 12.00 6.88
N CYS A 8 -3.36 11.32 8.04
CA CYS A 8 -2.18 11.49 8.89
C CYS A 8 -0.98 10.56 8.59
N GLY A 9 -1.19 9.49 7.82
CA GLY A 9 -0.14 8.50 7.51
C GLY A 9 0.43 7.72 8.70
N ALA A 10 -0.09 7.86 9.92
CA ALA A 10 0.39 7.09 11.07
C ALA A 10 0.15 5.57 10.93
N CYS A 11 -0.76 5.18 10.03
CA CYS A 11 -1.09 3.79 9.70
C CYS A 11 -0.47 3.33 8.37
N THR A 12 0.54 4.04 7.86
CA THR A 12 1.16 3.67 6.58
C THR A 12 1.81 2.30 6.69
N VAL A 13 1.46 1.43 5.76
CA VAL A 13 2.07 0.13 5.49
C VAL A 13 2.49 0.09 4.02
N VAL A 14 3.27 -0.90 3.62
CA VAL A 14 3.65 -1.07 2.21
C VAL A 14 3.02 -2.33 1.65
N ILE A 15 2.40 -2.20 0.49
CA ILE A 15 1.81 -3.31 -0.26
C ILE A 15 2.69 -3.61 -1.47
N GLY A 16 2.96 -4.91 -1.67
CA GLY A 16 3.57 -5.46 -2.88
C GLY A 16 2.55 -6.12 -3.79
N GLU A 17 2.58 -5.75 -5.08
CA GLU A 17 1.71 -6.32 -6.11
C GLU A 17 2.51 -6.69 -7.36
N LEU A 18 2.03 -7.69 -8.10
CA LEU A 18 2.58 -8.02 -9.42
C LEU A 18 1.99 -7.12 -10.49
N VAL A 19 2.83 -6.33 -11.14
CA VAL A 19 2.49 -5.52 -12.32
C VAL A 19 3.46 -5.86 -13.43
N ASN A 20 2.96 -6.39 -14.55
CA ASN A 20 3.78 -6.89 -15.66
C ASN A 20 4.89 -7.86 -15.17
N ASP A 21 4.51 -8.83 -14.33
CA ASP A 21 5.39 -9.82 -13.68
C ASP A 21 6.52 -9.26 -12.78
N ASN A 22 6.51 -7.94 -12.51
CA ASN A 22 7.44 -7.29 -11.61
C ASN A 22 6.75 -6.94 -10.29
N LEU A 23 7.49 -7.06 -9.18
CA LEU A 23 7.02 -6.61 -7.88
C LEU A 23 7.04 -5.09 -7.82
N GLN A 24 5.87 -4.48 -7.70
CA GLN A 24 5.70 -3.07 -7.41
C GLN A 24 5.35 -2.88 -5.94
N LEU A 25 6.09 -2.01 -5.24
CA LEU A 25 5.86 -1.68 -3.83
C LEU A 25 5.25 -0.28 -3.72
N ARG A 26 4.16 -0.15 -2.98
CA ARG A 26 3.45 1.13 -2.78
C ARG A 26 3.07 1.29 -1.31
N SER A 27 3.26 2.49 -0.77
CA SER A 27 2.75 2.86 0.56
C SER A 27 1.25 3.12 0.49
N VAL A 28 0.50 2.61 1.47
CA VAL A 28 -0.96 2.81 1.58
C VAL A 28 -1.37 3.08 3.02
N ASN A 29 -2.54 3.68 3.21
CA ASN A 29 -3.12 3.89 4.53
C ASN A 29 -3.95 2.67 4.97
N ALA A 30 -3.46 1.90 5.94
CA ALA A 30 -4.16 0.69 6.39
C ALA A 30 -5.54 0.97 7.00
N CYS A 31 -5.77 2.16 7.58
CA CYS A 31 -7.02 2.48 8.28
C CYS A 31 -8.27 2.56 7.39
N ILE A 32 -8.09 2.72 6.08
CA ILE A 32 -9.18 2.84 5.10
C ILE A 32 -9.18 1.69 4.08
N GLN A 33 -8.36 0.67 4.31
CA GLN A 33 -8.28 -0.53 3.48
C GLN A 33 -9.13 -1.64 4.09
N PHE A 34 -9.99 -2.27 3.30
CA PHE A 34 -10.71 -3.47 3.77
C PHE A 34 -9.82 -4.70 3.62
N LEU A 35 -9.70 -5.51 4.68
CA LEU A 35 -8.87 -6.73 4.70
C LEU A 35 -9.02 -7.63 3.45
N PRO A 36 -10.25 -7.92 2.94
CA PRO A 36 -10.40 -8.77 1.76
C PRO A 36 -9.78 -8.22 0.47
N THR A 37 -9.53 -6.91 0.40
CA THR A 37 -8.88 -6.29 -0.76
C THR A 37 -7.37 -6.54 -0.80
N LEU A 38 -6.80 -7.18 0.23
CA LEU A 38 -5.40 -7.64 0.24
C LEU A 38 -5.21 -8.99 -0.47
N ASP A 39 -6.30 -9.61 -0.96
CA ASP A 39 -6.19 -10.84 -1.73
C ASP A 39 -5.31 -10.67 -2.97
N GLY A 40 -4.30 -11.54 -3.10
CA GLY A 40 -3.29 -11.45 -4.16
C GLY A 40 -2.17 -10.42 -3.93
N LYS A 41 -1.99 -9.90 -2.71
CA LYS A 41 -0.99 -8.88 -2.39
C LYS A 41 -0.07 -9.31 -1.23
N ALA A 42 1.13 -8.73 -1.19
CA ALA A 42 2.05 -8.85 -0.06
C ALA A 42 1.89 -7.62 0.85
N LEU A 43 1.80 -7.82 2.16
CA LEU A 43 1.71 -6.75 3.15
C LEU A 43 3.01 -6.70 3.95
N PHE A 44 3.57 -5.50 4.11
CA PHE A 44 4.74 -5.24 4.93
C PHE A 44 4.41 -4.16 5.97
N THR A 45 4.78 -4.41 7.23
CA THR A 45 4.66 -3.48 8.35
C THR A 45 6.04 -3.08 8.89
N VAL A 46 6.08 -2.19 9.89
CA VAL A 46 7.34 -1.66 10.44
C VAL A 46 8.19 -2.75 11.11
N GLU A 47 7.53 -3.77 11.65
CA GLU A 47 8.14 -4.91 12.32
C GLU A 47 8.88 -5.83 11.33
N ASP A 48 8.40 -5.94 10.08
CA ASP A 48 8.99 -6.80 9.05
C ASP A 48 10.40 -6.35 8.64
N LEU A 49 10.73 -5.07 8.81
CA LEU A 49 12.03 -4.50 8.46
C LEU A 49 13.18 -5.17 9.23
N HIS A 50 12.92 -5.66 10.45
CA HIS A 50 13.91 -6.41 11.22
C HIS A 50 14.18 -7.78 10.59
N SER A 51 13.15 -8.45 10.08
CA SER A 51 13.26 -9.76 9.42
C SER A 51 14.03 -9.71 8.09
N LEU A 52 14.23 -8.52 7.52
CA LEU A 52 15.04 -8.31 6.32
C LEU A 52 16.55 -8.25 6.61
N LEU A 53 16.95 -8.22 7.87
CA LEU A 53 18.35 -8.11 8.25
C LEU A 53 19.08 -9.46 8.16
N PRO A 54 20.37 -9.47 7.78
CA PRO A 54 21.13 -10.72 7.70
C PRO A 54 21.36 -11.40 9.06
N VAL A 55 21.37 -10.61 10.15
CA VAL A 55 21.67 -11.07 11.50
C VAL A 55 20.67 -10.47 12.49
N PRO A 56 20.04 -11.27 13.38
CA PRO A 56 19.13 -10.80 14.42
C PRO A 56 19.90 -10.41 15.68
N ASP A 57 20.82 -9.44 15.58
CA ASP A 57 21.70 -8.98 16.68
C ASP A 57 21.24 -7.66 17.31
N GLY A 58 20.01 -7.23 17.01
CA GLY A 58 19.47 -5.93 17.44
C GLY A 58 19.83 -4.78 16.50
N THR A 59 20.51 -5.04 15.38
CA THR A 59 20.66 -4.08 14.30
C THR A 59 19.29 -3.62 13.79
N LEU A 60 19.20 -2.36 13.39
CA LEU A 60 18.01 -1.76 12.79
C LEU A 60 18.16 -1.67 11.28
N HIS A 61 17.04 -1.70 10.56
CA HIS A 61 17.04 -1.40 9.13
C HIS A 61 17.60 0.02 8.89
N PRO A 62 18.36 0.29 7.81
CA PRO A 62 18.96 1.61 7.54
C PRO A 62 18.03 2.81 7.73
N VAL A 63 16.77 2.70 7.27
CA VAL A 63 15.73 3.71 7.47
C VAL A 63 15.38 3.92 8.95
N GLN A 64 15.28 2.85 9.74
CA GLN A 64 15.02 2.92 11.18
C GLN A 64 16.22 3.54 11.91
N GLN A 65 17.44 3.11 11.58
CA GLN A 65 18.67 3.65 12.18
C GLN A 65 18.83 5.15 11.88
N ALA A 66 18.58 5.56 10.64
CA ALA A 66 18.65 6.97 10.26
C ALA A 66 17.69 7.85 11.07
N MET A 67 16.48 7.35 11.36
CA MET A 67 15.50 8.06 12.18
C MET A 67 15.98 8.24 13.63
N VAL A 68 16.74 7.27 14.17
CA VAL A 68 17.37 7.38 15.49
C VAL A 68 18.51 8.41 15.47
N ASP A 69 19.45 8.25 14.54
CA ASP A 69 20.68 9.05 14.48
C ASP A 69 20.41 10.52 14.16
N MET A 70 19.40 10.81 13.33
CA MET A 70 19.03 12.18 12.95
C MET A 70 17.97 12.79 13.86
N HIS A 71 17.63 12.14 14.98
CA HIS A 71 16.59 12.61 15.92
C HIS A 71 15.22 12.83 15.23
N GLY A 72 14.88 11.96 14.28
CA GLY A 72 13.64 11.97 13.50
C GLY A 72 12.40 11.54 14.30
N SER A 73 12.55 11.18 15.58
CA SER A 73 11.47 10.79 16.47
C SER A 73 11.53 11.53 17.81
N GLN A 74 10.37 11.94 18.32
CA GLN A 74 10.22 12.51 19.67
C GLN A 74 9.17 11.72 20.46
N CYS A 75 7.87 11.95 20.21
CA CYS A 75 6.81 11.21 20.89
C CYS A 75 6.64 9.76 20.41
N GLY A 76 7.28 9.38 19.30
CA GLY A 76 7.25 8.03 18.75
C GLY A 76 6.02 7.70 17.91
N PHE A 77 4.87 8.36 18.10
CA PHE A 77 3.58 7.90 17.56
C PHE A 77 3.49 7.85 16.03
N CYS A 78 3.97 8.87 15.32
CA CYS A 78 3.95 8.89 13.85
C CYS A 78 5.10 8.11 13.20
N THR A 79 6.10 7.69 13.99
CA THR A 79 7.36 7.14 13.50
C THR A 79 7.18 5.89 12.63
N PRO A 80 6.33 4.91 12.99
CA PRO A 80 6.09 3.75 12.13
C PRO A 80 5.62 4.12 10.73
N GLY A 81 4.68 5.06 10.62
CA GLY A 81 4.17 5.53 9.33
C GLY A 81 5.23 6.23 8.48
N PHE A 82 6.07 7.07 9.09
CA PHE A 82 7.22 7.67 8.42
C PHE A 82 8.23 6.62 7.98
N ILE A 83 8.59 5.67 8.85
CA ILE A 83 9.52 4.58 8.52
C ILE A 83 9.01 3.79 7.30
N MET A 84 7.73 3.43 7.25
CA MET A 84 7.18 2.69 6.12
C MET A 84 7.16 3.49 4.82
N SER A 85 6.93 4.80 4.89
CA SER A 85 6.95 5.69 3.71
C SER A 85 8.38 5.88 3.21
N LEU A 86 9.34 6.05 4.12
CA LEU A 86 10.77 6.07 3.81
C LEU A 86 11.28 4.73 3.30
N TRP A 87 10.77 3.60 3.79
CA TRP A 87 11.12 2.28 3.29
C TRP A 87 10.58 2.04 1.87
N SER A 88 9.34 2.47 1.59
CA SER A 88 8.78 2.50 0.23
C SER A 88 9.66 3.31 -0.73
N MET A 89 10.09 4.51 -0.32
CA MET A 89 11.04 5.33 -1.08
C MET A 89 12.37 4.58 -1.27
N TYR A 90 12.93 4.06 -0.18
CA TYR A 90 14.20 3.34 -0.17
C TYR A 90 14.20 2.18 -1.17
N GLU A 91 13.13 1.38 -1.22
CA GLU A 91 13.02 0.25 -2.16
C GLU A 91 12.77 0.66 -3.62
N ASN A 92 12.23 1.85 -3.87
CA ASN A 92 11.94 2.34 -5.22
C ASN A 92 13.06 3.22 -5.80
N GLU A 93 13.91 3.78 -4.95
CA GLU A 93 15.02 4.66 -5.34
C GLU A 93 16.37 4.01 -5.00
N GLN A 94 17.18 3.73 -6.01
CA GLN A 94 18.51 3.12 -5.82
C GLN A 94 19.52 4.06 -5.14
N HIS A 95 19.33 5.36 -5.30
CA HIS A 95 20.20 6.39 -4.73
C HIS A 95 19.36 7.41 -3.99
N SER A 96 20.00 8.15 -3.06
CA SER A 96 19.33 9.20 -2.29
C SER A 96 18.65 10.21 -3.22
N PRO A 97 17.31 10.35 -3.18
CA PRO A 97 16.59 11.25 -4.06
C PRO A 97 16.73 12.71 -3.61
N SER A 98 16.27 13.63 -4.46
CA SER A 98 16.21 15.06 -4.14
C SER A 98 15.27 15.34 -2.96
N LYS A 99 15.50 16.45 -2.24
CA LYS A 99 14.63 16.84 -1.11
C LYS A 99 13.16 17.01 -1.49
N ASP A 100 12.90 17.48 -2.71
CA ASP A 100 11.53 17.63 -3.22
C ASP A 100 10.86 16.27 -3.38
N LYS A 101 11.56 15.31 -4.00
CA LYS A 101 11.05 13.94 -4.15
C LYS A 101 10.89 13.22 -2.81
N ILE A 102 11.79 13.44 -1.85
CA ILE A 102 11.62 12.96 -0.46
C ILE A 102 10.34 13.55 0.14
N SER A 103 10.10 14.85 -0.07
CA SER A 103 8.90 15.52 0.45
C SER A 103 7.62 14.95 -0.17
N ASP A 104 7.64 14.61 -1.46
CA ASP A 104 6.52 13.93 -2.13
C ASP A 104 6.21 12.57 -1.49
N TYR A 105 7.23 11.74 -1.23
CA TYR A 105 7.07 10.45 -0.54
C TYR A 105 6.50 10.58 0.87
N LEU A 106 6.73 11.71 1.55
CA LEU A 106 6.30 11.97 2.92
C LEU A 106 5.06 12.85 3.04
N SER A 107 4.51 13.31 1.91
CA SER A 107 3.39 14.26 1.86
C SER A 107 2.12 13.76 2.56
N GLY A 108 1.94 12.44 2.66
CA GLY A 108 0.84 11.79 3.37
C GLY A 108 1.11 11.49 4.85
N ASN A 109 2.21 11.96 5.44
CA ASN A 109 2.56 11.70 6.84
C ASN A 109 2.62 12.99 7.65
N LEU A 110 1.90 13.02 8.77
CA LEU A 110 1.86 14.16 9.67
C LEU A 110 2.67 13.91 10.94
N CYS A 111 3.53 14.88 11.28
CA CYS A 111 4.23 14.93 12.56
C CYS A 111 3.95 16.26 13.27
N ARG A 112 3.59 16.19 14.56
CA ARG A 112 3.34 17.39 15.36
C ARG A 112 4.53 17.82 16.23
N CYS A 113 5.55 16.97 16.37
CA CYS A 113 6.63 17.17 17.35
C CYS A 113 7.95 17.62 16.72
N THR A 114 8.36 17.01 15.60
CA THR A 114 9.74 17.12 15.09
C THR A 114 10.01 18.35 14.21
N GLY A 115 8.95 18.97 13.67
CA GLY A 115 9.10 20.02 12.66
C GLY A 115 9.65 19.52 11.31
N TYR A 116 9.59 18.21 11.04
CA TYR A 116 9.94 17.51 9.79
C TYR A 116 11.42 17.53 9.37
N ARG A 117 12.16 18.60 9.64
CA ARG A 117 13.57 18.74 9.25
C ARG A 117 14.44 17.50 9.58
N PRO A 118 14.44 16.97 10.82
CA PRO A 118 15.24 15.78 11.13
C PRO A 118 14.78 14.51 10.40
N ILE A 119 13.51 14.40 10.03
CA ILE A 119 12.97 13.26 9.26
C ILE A 119 13.46 13.33 7.81
N LEU A 120 13.45 14.53 7.21
CA LEU A 120 14.01 14.74 5.86
C LEU A 120 15.51 14.46 5.82
N ASP A 121 16.23 14.84 6.87
CA ASP A 121 17.66 14.55 6.96
C ASP A 121 17.91 13.04 7.18
N ALA A 122 17.06 12.35 7.96
CA ALA A 122 17.07 10.88 8.09
C ALA A 122 16.85 10.17 6.75
N ALA A 123 15.93 10.68 5.91
CA ALA A 123 15.65 10.12 4.59
C ALA A 123 16.91 10.08 3.70
N GLN A 124 17.71 11.15 3.74
CA GLN A 124 18.98 11.20 3.02
C GLN A 124 20.05 10.32 3.68
N LYS A 125 20.15 10.40 5.02
CA LYS A 125 21.10 9.65 5.83
C LYS A 125 20.97 8.13 5.66
N ALA A 126 19.76 7.62 5.42
CA ALA A 126 19.50 6.20 5.21
C ALA A 126 20.34 5.57 4.08
N TYR A 127 20.77 6.36 3.09
CA TYR A 127 21.60 5.92 1.97
C TYR A 127 23.10 5.91 2.26
N ASP A 128 23.54 6.44 3.41
CA ASP A 128 24.93 6.37 3.85
C ASP A 128 25.26 5.02 4.51
N TYR A 129 24.24 4.27 4.94
CA TYR A 129 24.40 2.96 5.57
C TYR A 129 24.46 1.84 4.52
N PRO A 130 25.04 0.67 4.87
CA PRO A 130 24.99 -0.51 4.00
C PRO A 130 23.57 -0.83 3.54
N ARG A 131 23.43 -1.07 2.23
CA ARG A 131 22.13 -1.33 1.62
C ARG A 131 21.56 -2.66 2.12
N VAL A 132 20.34 -2.63 2.64
CA VAL A 132 19.51 -3.82 2.87
C VAL A 132 18.55 -3.94 1.69
N VAL A 133 18.39 -5.14 1.15
CA VAL A 133 17.61 -5.37 -0.07
C VAL A 133 16.55 -6.44 0.21
N LEU A 134 15.30 -6.13 -0.13
CA LEU A 134 14.24 -7.12 -0.13
C LEU A 134 14.54 -8.24 -1.14
N GLU A 135 14.38 -9.50 -0.75
CA GLU A 135 14.46 -10.64 -1.67
C GLU A 135 13.24 -10.70 -2.59
N ARG A 136 13.16 -9.77 -3.56
CA ARG A 136 11.97 -9.53 -4.40
C ARG A 136 11.50 -10.79 -5.12
N GLN A 137 12.41 -11.65 -5.58
CA GLN A 137 12.06 -12.88 -6.29
C GLN A 137 11.22 -13.83 -5.41
N LYS A 138 11.58 -14.01 -4.13
CA LYS A 138 10.80 -14.85 -3.21
C LYS A 138 9.37 -14.35 -3.06
N VAL A 139 9.19 -13.02 -2.96
CA VAL A 139 7.86 -12.40 -2.89
C VAL A 139 7.10 -12.61 -4.20
N ILE A 140 7.76 -12.45 -5.36
CA ILE A 140 7.16 -12.68 -6.68
C ILE A 140 6.66 -14.12 -6.82
N ASP A 141 7.46 -15.10 -6.40
CA ASP A 141 7.11 -16.52 -6.52
C ASP A 141 5.86 -16.85 -5.69
N VAL A 142 5.79 -16.38 -4.44
CA VAL A 142 4.61 -16.52 -3.58
C VAL A 142 3.38 -15.81 -4.18
N LEU A 143 3.54 -14.60 -4.71
CA LEU A 143 2.43 -13.88 -5.34
C LEU A 143 1.90 -14.58 -6.60
N LYS A 144 2.76 -15.26 -7.36
CA LYS A 144 2.33 -16.08 -8.51
C LYS A 144 1.51 -17.29 -8.07
N GLU A 145 1.90 -17.95 -6.98
CA GLU A 145 1.13 -19.05 -6.38
C GLU A 145 -0.25 -18.57 -5.92
N ILE A 146 -0.32 -17.44 -5.19
CA ILE A 146 -1.59 -16.85 -4.73
C ILE A 146 -2.46 -16.44 -5.93
N LYS A 147 -1.87 -15.86 -6.99
CA LYS A 147 -2.60 -15.46 -8.21
C LYS A 147 -3.29 -16.65 -8.89
N ALA A 148 -2.72 -17.86 -8.81
CA ALA A 148 -3.28 -19.08 -9.37
C ALA A 148 -4.46 -19.67 -8.57
N LEU A 149 -4.71 -19.19 -7.35
CA LEU A 149 -5.88 -19.60 -6.56
C LEU A 149 -7.19 -19.18 -7.24
N PRO A 150 -8.34 -19.78 -6.91
CA PRO A 150 -9.64 -19.32 -7.40
C PRO A 150 -9.94 -17.85 -7.01
N ALA A 151 -10.93 -17.24 -7.68
CA ALA A 151 -11.42 -15.93 -7.29
C ALA A 151 -11.95 -15.95 -5.85
N LEU A 152 -11.57 -14.96 -5.03
CA LEU A 152 -12.01 -14.90 -3.64
C LEU A 152 -13.51 -14.58 -3.56
N HIS A 153 -14.23 -15.41 -2.81
CA HIS A 153 -15.59 -15.16 -2.36
C HIS A 153 -15.64 -15.37 -0.85
N LEU A 154 -15.97 -14.32 -0.12
CA LEU A 154 -16.25 -14.39 1.31
C LEU A 154 -17.74 -14.23 1.54
N ASN A 155 -18.28 -15.07 2.41
CA ASN A 155 -19.66 -15.02 2.86
C ASN A 155 -19.67 -15.01 4.39
N ASP A 156 -19.93 -13.84 4.96
CA ASP A 156 -20.34 -13.74 6.36
C ASP A 156 -21.88 -13.63 6.37
N GLN A 157 -22.55 -14.14 7.40
CA GLN A 157 -24.03 -14.28 7.46
C GLN A 157 -24.83 -12.98 7.18
N LYS A 158 -24.14 -11.83 7.12
CA LYS A 158 -24.69 -10.49 6.87
C LYS A 158 -24.24 -9.84 5.56
N GLN A 159 -23.15 -10.28 4.94
CA GLN A 159 -22.56 -9.63 3.78
C GLN A 159 -21.68 -10.56 2.95
N GLN A 160 -21.69 -10.36 1.64
CA GLN A 160 -20.82 -11.06 0.70
C GLN A 160 -19.75 -10.14 0.13
N PHE A 161 -18.57 -10.67 -0.12
CA PHE A 161 -17.49 -10.00 -0.83
C PHE A 161 -17.01 -10.88 -1.98
N PHE A 162 -17.02 -10.33 -3.19
CA PHE A 162 -16.55 -11.02 -4.40
C PHE A 162 -15.36 -10.27 -5.00
N ALA A 163 -14.29 -11.00 -5.35
CA ALA A 163 -13.15 -10.48 -6.10
C ALA A 163 -13.00 -11.22 -7.45
N PRO A 164 -13.84 -10.89 -8.45
CA PRO A 164 -13.71 -11.48 -9.79
C PRO A 164 -12.35 -11.15 -10.42
N LYS A 165 -11.82 -12.11 -11.18
CA LYS A 165 -10.52 -11.99 -11.87
C LYS A 165 -10.64 -11.58 -13.34
N THR A 166 -11.83 -11.61 -13.91
CA THR A 166 -12.09 -11.27 -15.31
C THR A 166 -13.22 -10.25 -15.44
N LEU A 167 -13.22 -9.49 -16.53
CA LEU A 167 -14.30 -8.54 -16.82
C LEU A 167 -15.65 -9.25 -16.98
N GLN A 168 -15.65 -10.46 -17.55
CA GLN A 168 -16.86 -11.25 -17.77
C GLN A 168 -17.48 -11.72 -16.44
N ASP A 169 -16.66 -12.20 -15.50
CA ASP A 169 -17.13 -12.61 -14.18
C ASP A 169 -17.69 -11.41 -13.40
N PHE A 170 -16.98 -10.28 -13.46
CA PHE A 170 -17.46 -9.03 -12.87
C PHE A 170 -18.80 -8.59 -13.46
N ALA A 171 -18.94 -8.58 -14.79
CA ALA A 171 -20.19 -8.20 -15.44
C ALA A 171 -21.36 -9.12 -15.05
N THR A 172 -21.10 -10.42 -14.95
CA THR A 172 -22.08 -11.42 -14.54
C THR A 172 -22.54 -11.18 -13.09
N LEU A 173 -21.59 -11.01 -12.16
CA LEU A 173 -21.89 -10.68 -10.77
C LEU A 173 -22.63 -9.34 -10.63
N ARG A 174 -22.25 -8.33 -11.44
CA ARG A 174 -22.90 -7.01 -11.42
C ARG A 174 -24.36 -7.08 -11.85
N LEU A 175 -24.70 -7.94 -12.81
CA LEU A 175 -26.09 -8.18 -13.24
C LEU A 175 -26.89 -8.94 -12.18
N GLN A 176 -26.28 -9.90 -11.49
CA GLN A 176 -26.92 -10.67 -10.41
C GLN A 176 -27.12 -9.85 -9.13
N LEU A 177 -26.17 -8.97 -8.82
CA LEU A 177 -26.13 -8.16 -7.60
C LEU A 177 -26.08 -6.66 -7.94
N PRO A 178 -27.14 -6.08 -8.52
CA PRO A 178 -27.15 -4.69 -8.97
C PRO A 178 -27.08 -3.66 -7.84
N GLN A 179 -27.24 -4.08 -6.57
CA GLN A 179 -27.09 -3.22 -5.39
C GLN A 179 -25.73 -3.37 -4.70
N ALA A 180 -24.93 -4.39 -5.07
CA ALA A 180 -23.62 -4.57 -4.46
C ALA A 180 -22.69 -3.40 -4.77
N ARG A 181 -21.98 -2.94 -3.74
CA ARG A 181 -21.05 -1.82 -3.82
C ARG A 181 -19.81 -2.22 -4.59
N ILE A 182 -19.49 -1.48 -5.64
CA ILE A 182 -18.21 -1.64 -6.33
C ILE A 182 -17.13 -0.99 -5.46
N VAL A 183 -16.04 -1.70 -5.21
CA VAL A 183 -14.90 -1.25 -4.40
C VAL A 183 -13.60 -1.41 -5.17
N ALA A 184 -12.77 -0.37 -5.13
CA ALA A 184 -11.42 -0.34 -5.70
C ALA A 184 -10.40 0.04 -4.60
N GLY A 185 -9.81 1.24 -4.67
CA GLY A 185 -8.83 1.74 -3.70
C GLY A 185 -9.39 2.06 -2.30
N SER A 186 -10.71 2.05 -2.11
CA SER A 186 -11.40 2.27 -0.83
C SER A 186 -11.23 3.65 -0.17
N THR A 187 -10.60 4.61 -0.83
CA THR A 187 -10.32 5.95 -0.25
C THR A 187 -11.56 6.80 -0.02
N ASP A 188 -12.68 6.45 -0.66
CA ASP A 188 -14.00 7.05 -0.46
C ASP A 188 -14.89 6.17 0.43
N VAL A 189 -15.12 4.92 0.03
CA VAL A 189 -16.01 3.97 0.72
C VAL A 189 -15.50 3.59 2.11
N GLY A 190 -14.18 3.63 2.33
CA GLY A 190 -13.57 3.45 3.64
C GLY A 190 -14.07 4.49 4.65
N LEU A 191 -14.20 5.75 4.23
CA LEU A 191 -14.70 6.84 5.07
C LEU A 191 -16.18 6.68 5.43
N TRP A 192 -16.96 6.04 4.57
CA TRP A 192 -18.35 5.73 4.90
C TRP A 192 -18.43 4.76 6.08
N VAL A 193 -17.45 3.88 6.24
CA VAL A 193 -17.37 2.98 7.38
C VAL A 193 -16.75 3.69 8.58
N THR A 194 -15.52 4.22 8.43
CA THR A 194 -14.75 4.74 9.57
C THR A 194 -15.29 6.04 10.14
N LYS A 195 -15.93 6.89 9.31
CA LYS A 195 -16.44 8.20 9.73
C LYS A 195 -17.96 8.29 9.77
N GLN A 196 -18.65 7.55 8.91
CA GLN A 196 -20.13 7.59 8.85
C GLN A 196 -20.79 6.36 9.48
N GLY A 197 -20.03 5.33 9.88
CA GLY A 197 -20.58 4.11 10.50
C GLY A 197 -21.54 3.33 9.59
N ARG A 198 -21.44 3.51 8.27
CA ARG A 198 -22.35 2.89 7.30
C ARG A 198 -22.01 1.43 7.09
N ASN A 199 -23.05 0.61 6.97
CA ASN A 199 -22.95 -0.73 6.42
C ASN A 199 -22.92 -0.63 4.88
N LEU A 200 -21.98 -1.33 4.25
CA LEU A 200 -21.79 -1.31 2.79
C LEU A 200 -22.64 -2.34 2.04
N GLY A 201 -23.17 -3.34 2.75
CA GLY A 201 -23.83 -4.51 2.16
C GLY A 201 -22.85 -5.38 1.39
N ASP A 202 -23.37 -6.07 0.37
CA ASP A 202 -22.54 -6.87 -0.53
C ASP A 202 -21.55 -6.00 -1.32
N MET A 203 -20.36 -6.53 -1.58
CA MET A 203 -19.28 -5.83 -2.25
C MET A 203 -18.72 -6.60 -3.45
N LEU A 204 -18.42 -5.87 -4.53
CA LEU A 204 -17.72 -6.33 -5.71
C LEU A 204 -16.37 -5.61 -5.82
N TYR A 205 -15.29 -6.30 -5.50
CA TYR A 205 -13.94 -5.76 -5.61
C TYR A 205 -13.39 -5.93 -7.02
N ILE A 206 -13.03 -4.82 -7.66
CA ILE A 206 -12.52 -4.82 -9.05
C ILE A 206 -11.00 -4.85 -9.14
N GLY A 207 -10.30 -4.95 -8.00
CA GLY A 207 -8.84 -4.90 -7.93
C GLY A 207 -8.11 -6.07 -8.57
N GLN A 208 -8.80 -7.15 -8.94
CA GLN A 208 -8.21 -8.29 -9.66
C GLN A 208 -8.63 -8.39 -11.14
N VAL A 209 -9.46 -7.45 -11.62
CA VAL A 209 -9.89 -7.40 -13.02
C VAL A 209 -8.82 -6.67 -13.85
N GLU A 210 -7.92 -7.41 -14.48
CA GLU A 210 -6.77 -6.86 -15.20
C GLU A 210 -7.16 -5.95 -16.37
N GLU A 211 -8.29 -6.22 -17.03
CA GLU A 211 -8.82 -5.40 -18.12
C GLU A 211 -9.17 -3.97 -17.66
N LEU A 212 -9.56 -3.79 -16.39
CA LEU A 212 -9.90 -2.48 -15.82
C LEU A 212 -8.67 -1.68 -15.37
N LYS A 213 -7.47 -2.25 -15.44
CA LYS A 213 -6.20 -1.59 -15.06
C LYS A 213 -5.38 -1.10 -16.27
N LYS A 214 -5.89 -1.27 -17.49
CA LYS A 214 -5.15 -0.94 -18.72
C LYS A 214 -5.28 0.53 -19.08
N ILE A 215 -4.17 1.11 -19.51
CA ILE A 215 -4.15 2.39 -20.24
C ILE A 215 -3.82 2.06 -21.69
N VAL A 216 -4.68 2.46 -22.62
CA VAL A 216 -4.50 2.24 -24.06
C VAL A 216 -4.42 3.59 -24.75
N VAL A 217 -3.29 3.84 -25.41
CA VAL A 217 -3.06 5.02 -26.23
C VAL A 217 -3.21 4.64 -27.69
N THR A 218 -3.98 5.41 -28.43
CA THR A 218 -4.12 5.33 -29.88
C THR A 218 -3.85 6.70 -30.48
N ASP A 219 -3.77 6.79 -31.81
CA ASP A 219 -3.53 8.06 -32.52
C ASP A 219 -4.64 9.11 -32.28
N HIS A 220 -5.81 8.69 -31.78
CA HIS A 220 -7.00 9.55 -31.65
C HIS A 220 -7.58 9.60 -30.23
N ALA A 221 -7.17 8.70 -29.34
CA ALA A 221 -7.78 8.57 -28.02
C ALA A 221 -6.85 7.96 -26.99
N LEU A 222 -7.07 8.37 -25.73
CA LEU A 222 -6.52 7.77 -24.53
C LEU A 222 -7.68 7.11 -23.76
N THR A 223 -7.63 5.78 -23.64
CA THR A 223 -8.59 5.03 -22.82
C THR A 223 -7.93 4.63 -21.51
N ILE A 224 -8.52 5.05 -20.40
CA ILE A 224 -8.05 4.75 -19.05
C ILE A 224 -9.07 3.81 -18.40
N GLY A 225 -8.61 2.61 -18.01
CA GLY A 225 -9.44 1.66 -17.27
C GLY A 225 -9.90 2.21 -15.93
N ALA A 226 -11.10 1.85 -15.50
CA ALA A 226 -11.74 2.41 -14.30
C ALA A 226 -11.02 2.07 -12.97
N ASN A 227 -10.06 1.15 -12.98
CA ASN A 227 -9.28 0.73 -11.82
C ASN A 227 -7.77 1.01 -11.98
N VAL A 228 -7.42 1.95 -12.87
CA VAL A 228 -6.07 2.52 -12.93
C VAL A 228 -5.86 3.40 -11.69
N SER A 229 -4.73 3.22 -10.98
CA SER A 229 -4.37 4.10 -9.86
C SER A 229 -4.01 5.50 -10.36
N LEU A 230 -4.27 6.53 -9.55
CA LEU A 230 -3.87 7.91 -9.85
C LEU A 230 -2.34 8.12 -9.81
N SER A 231 -1.62 7.26 -9.08
CA SER A 231 -0.17 7.28 -8.89
C SER A 231 0.58 6.34 -9.83
#